data_AF-A0A0A6XXA7-F1
#
_entry.id   AF-A0A0A6XXA7-F1
#
_cell.length_a   1.000
_cell.length_b   1.000
_cell.length_c   1.000
_cell.angle_alpha   90.00
_cell.angle_beta   90.00
_cell.angle_gamma   90.00
#
_symmetry.space_group_name_H-M   'P 1'
#
loop_
_entity.id
_entity.type
_entity.pdbx_description
1 polymer ?
#
loop_
_entity_poly.entity_id
_entity_poly.type
_entity_poly.pdbx_seq_one_letter_code
_entity_poly.pdbx_strand_id
1 'polypeptide(L)'
;MCEEVARRARKSRKAGRTISLGISYSESEYGGGFYRSHTIDEPTNITMVIYEACLKLFRQHYTGKSVRQISISLSKVTDDTNLQLSLFEPRRDKQRELGYVVDKIRDRFGSAAILRAVSYTEAGTALKRSKLVGGHKA
;
A
#
# COMPACT_ATOMS: atom_id res chain seq x y z
N MET A 1 0.31 -1.38 -5.20
CA MET A 1 -0.63 -2.05 -4.27
C MET A 1 -0.79 -1.28 -2.97
N CYS A 2 0.29 -0.96 -2.24
CA CYS A 2 0.21 -0.14 -1.02
C CYS A 2 -0.49 1.21 -1.25
N GLU A 3 -0.22 1.84 -2.41
CA GLU A 3 -0.87 3.09 -2.83
C GLU A 3 -2.41 3.00 -2.82
N GLU A 4 -2.96 1.88 -3.29
CA GLU A 4 -4.41 1.66 -3.38
C GLU A 4 -5.01 1.39 -1.99
N VAL A 5 -4.33 0.61 -1.15
CA VAL A 5 -4.75 0.39 0.26
C VAL A 5 -4.76 1.71 1.03
N ALA A 6 -3.70 2.50 0.89
CA ALA A 6 -3.54 3.79 1.55
C ALA A 6 -4.59 4.81 1.06
N ARG A 7 -4.84 4.86 -0.26
CA ARG A 7 -5.88 5.72 -0.85
C ARG A 7 -7.28 5.34 -0.35
N ARG A 8 -7.60 4.05 -0.24
CA ARG A 8 -8.88 3.59 0.32
C ARG A 8 -9.03 4.02 1.77
N ALA A 9 -7.99 3.85 2.59
CA ALA A 9 -8.01 4.32 3.97
C ALA A 9 -8.25 5.84 4.05
N ARG A 10 -7.54 6.65 3.26
CA ARG A 10 -7.71 8.10 3.20
C ARG A 10 -9.11 8.52 2.70
N LYS A 11 -9.66 7.83 1.70
CA LYS A 11 -11.02 8.07 1.19
C LYS A 11 -12.08 7.84 2.27
N SER A 12 -11.85 6.86 3.15
CA SER A 12 -12.70 6.59 4.31
C SER A 12 -12.38 7.44 5.54
N ARG A 13 -11.42 8.39 5.45
CA ARG A 13 -10.92 9.18 6.57
C ARG A 13 -10.39 8.33 7.74
N LYS A 14 -9.72 7.24 7.37
CA LYS A 14 -9.17 6.26 8.30
C LYS A 14 -7.65 6.11 8.20
N ALA A 15 -7.06 5.66 9.29
CA ALA A 15 -5.69 5.18 9.40
C ALA A 15 -5.66 3.85 10.17
N GLY A 16 -4.65 3.00 10.00
CA GLY A 16 -4.59 1.71 10.68
C GLY A 16 -3.20 1.37 11.22
N ARG A 17 -3.17 0.54 12.25
CA ARG A 17 -1.93 0.20 12.97
C ARG A 17 -1.31 -1.11 12.52
N THR A 18 -2.12 -2.04 12.03
CA THR A 18 -1.63 -3.38 11.69
C THR A 18 -1.62 -3.53 10.18
N ILE A 19 -0.42 -3.66 9.61
CA ILE A 19 -0.19 -3.95 8.21
C ILE A 19 -0.02 -5.45 8.08
N SER A 20 -0.77 -6.09 7.19
CA SER A 20 -0.57 -7.51 6.88
C SER A 20 -0.15 -7.70 5.42
N LEU A 21 0.78 -8.62 5.22
CA LEU A 21 1.24 -9.07 3.92
C LEU A 21 0.94 -10.56 3.78
N GLY A 22 0.23 -10.90 2.71
CA GLY A 22 0.12 -12.27 2.22
C GLY A 22 0.89 -12.46 0.92
N ILE A 23 1.63 -13.55 0.83
CA ILE A 23 2.31 -14.01 -0.38
C ILE A 23 1.87 -15.44 -0.64
N SER A 24 1.38 -15.71 -1.85
CA SER A 24 1.10 -17.07 -2.31
C SER A 24 2.07 -17.45 -3.42
N TYR A 25 2.64 -18.64 -3.32
CA TYR A 25 3.60 -19.16 -4.30
C TYR A 25 2.91 -19.89 -5.45
N SER A 26 3.64 -20.08 -6.55
CA SER A 26 3.18 -20.88 -7.68
C SER A 26 2.94 -22.34 -7.26
N GLU A 27 1.95 -23.00 -7.88
CA GLU A 27 1.72 -24.44 -7.71
C GLU A 27 2.94 -25.27 -8.11
N SER A 28 3.69 -24.79 -9.12
CA SER A 28 4.95 -25.40 -9.56
C SER A 28 6.03 -25.47 -8.47
N GLU A 29 5.88 -24.74 -7.37
CA GLU A 29 6.80 -24.75 -6.22
C GLU A 29 6.16 -25.32 -4.94
N TYR A 30 5.27 -26.30 -5.14
CA TYR A 30 4.50 -26.99 -4.09
C TYR A 30 3.45 -26.10 -3.41
N GLY A 31 3.12 -24.96 -4.02
CA GLY A 31 2.12 -24.02 -3.53
C GLY A 31 2.43 -23.44 -2.15
N GLY A 32 1.37 -23.16 -1.40
CA GLY A 32 1.46 -22.52 -0.09
C GLY A 32 1.78 -21.02 -0.16
N GLY A 33 2.38 -20.51 0.92
CA GLY A 33 2.61 -19.09 1.08
C GLY A 33 2.81 -18.70 2.54
N PHE A 34 2.80 -17.40 2.81
CA PHE A 34 2.74 -16.88 4.17
C PHE A 34 1.75 -15.74 4.26
N TYR A 35 1.15 -15.59 5.44
CA TYR A 35 0.38 -14.40 5.83
C TYR A 35 0.91 -13.94 7.19
N ARG A 36 1.45 -12.72 7.23
CA ARG A 36 2.11 -12.16 8.42
C ARG A 36 1.73 -10.70 8.58
N SER A 37 1.74 -10.24 9.82
CA SER A 37 1.31 -8.91 10.18
C SER A 37 2.32 -8.21 11.07
N HIS A 38 2.42 -6.89 10.93
CA HIS A 38 3.22 -6.03 11.78
C HIS A 38 2.33 -4.90 12.31
N THR A 39 2.23 -4.78 13.64
CA THR A 39 1.56 -3.64 14.28
C THR A 39 2.60 -2.56 14.58
N ILE A 40 2.35 -1.33 14.14
CA ILE A 40 3.15 -0.14 14.44
C ILE A 40 2.53 0.68 15.57
N ASP A 41 3.33 1.56 16.16
CA ASP A 41 2.98 2.33 17.35
C ASP A 41 1.99 3.46 17.10
N GLU A 42 1.96 3.98 15.87
CA GLU A 42 1.06 5.04 15.47
C GLU A 42 0.29 4.62 14.21
N PRO A 43 -1.05 4.75 14.19
CA PRO A 43 -1.83 4.42 13.01
C PRO A 43 -1.37 5.23 11.80
N THR A 44 -1.39 4.62 10.62
CA THR A 44 -0.92 5.24 9.40
C THR A 44 -1.86 4.99 8.23
N ASN A 45 -1.94 5.99 7.36
CA ASN A 45 -2.43 5.87 5.99
C ASN A 45 -1.37 6.42 5.01
N ILE A 46 -0.10 6.53 5.46
CA ILE A 46 1.04 6.95 4.66
C ILE A 46 1.53 5.76 3.85
N THR A 47 1.51 5.89 2.52
CA THR A 47 1.82 4.78 1.61
C THR A 47 3.20 4.17 1.86
N MET A 48 4.22 5.01 2.12
CA MET A 48 5.59 4.53 2.31
C MET A 48 5.78 3.75 3.60
N VAL A 49 5.12 4.14 4.69
CA VAL A 49 5.15 3.39 5.95
C VAL A 49 4.54 1.99 5.74
N ILE A 50 3.42 1.91 5.02
CA ILE A 50 2.79 0.62 4.67
C ILE A 50 3.72 -0.22 3.79
N TYR A 51 4.35 0.39 2.79
CA TYR A 51 5.30 -0.28 1.89
C TYR A 51 6.52 -0.84 2.64
N GLU A 52 7.12 -0.05 3.53
CA GLU A 52 8.28 -0.48 4.34
C GLU A 52 7.91 -1.60 5.30
N ALA A 53 6.74 -1.55 5.94
CA ALA A 53 6.23 -2.64 6.76
C ALA A 53 6.03 -3.93 5.95
N CYS A 54 5.46 -3.83 4.74
CA CYS A 54 5.36 -4.97 3.82
C CYS A 54 6.74 -5.51 3.41
N LEU A 55 7.70 -4.64 3.08
CA LEU A 55 9.06 -5.07 2.74
C LEU A 55 9.75 -5.80 3.90
N LYS A 56 9.56 -5.32 5.13
CA LYS A 56 10.09 -5.98 6.34
C LYS A 56 9.52 -7.39 6.47
N LEU A 57 8.19 -7.53 6.39
CA LEU A 57 7.52 -8.82 6.44
C LEU A 57 7.97 -9.75 5.30
N PHE A 58 8.13 -9.19 4.09
CA PHE A 58 8.60 -9.94 2.93
C PHE A 58 10.01 -10.48 3.16
N ARG A 59 10.96 -9.63 3.51
CA ARG A 59 12.36 -10.03 3.76
C ARG A 59 12.51 -11.07 4.86
N GLN A 60 11.64 -11.04 5.87
CA GLN A 60 11.69 -11.96 7.00
C GLN A 60 11.15 -13.36 6.68
N HIS A 61 10.20 -13.48 5.75
CA HIS A 61 9.44 -14.72 5.55
C HIS A 61 9.51 -15.28 4.12
N TYR A 62 10.03 -14.50 3.17
CA TYR A 62 10.18 -14.93 1.80
C TYR A 62 11.33 -15.92 1.65
N THR A 63 11.07 -17.03 0.97
CA THR A 63 12.02 -18.16 0.85
C THR A 63 12.59 -18.32 -0.56
N GLY A 64 12.55 -17.27 -1.39
CA GLY A 64 13.10 -17.31 -2.76
C GLY A 64 12.19 -17.95 -3.81
N LYS A 65 10.96 -18.30 -3.41
CA LYS A 65 9.96 -18.95 -4.24
C LYS A 65 9.24 -18.02 -5.23
N SER A 66 8.90 -18.48 -6.42
CA SER A 66 8.09 -17.78 -7.42
C SER A 66 6.74 -17.33 -6.86
N VAL A 67 6.51 -16.01 -6.78
CA VAL A 67 5.30 -15.40 -6.22
C VAL A 67 4.20 -15.30 -7.26
N ARG A 68 3.01 -15.84 -6.96
CA ARG A 68 1.80 -15.77 -7.81
C ARG A 68 0.82 -14.69 -7.36
N GLN A 69 0.71 -14.45 -6.06
CA GLN A 69 -0.26 -13.49 -5.51
C GLN A 69 0.34 -12.72 -4.34
N ILE A 70 -0.01 -11.44 -4.26
CA ILE A 70 0.33 -10.54 -3.15
C ILE A 70 -0.98 -9.97 -2.60
N SER A 71 -1.21 -10.10 -1.30
CA SER A 71 -2.32 -9.45 -0.59
C SER A 71 -1.78 -8.47 0.46
N ILE A 72 -2.38 -7.29 0.54
CA ILE A 72 -2.02 -6.27 1.52
C ILE A 72 -3.31 -5.82 2.20
N SER A 73 -3.32 -5.84 3.53
CA SER A 73 -4.45 -5.38 4.34
C SER A 73 -4.01 -4.45 5.45
N LEU A 74 -4.92 -3.58 5.86
CA LEU A 74 -4.75 -2.66 6.98
C LEU A 74 -5.86 -2.95 8.00
N SER A 75 -5.48 -3.14 9.26
CA SER A 75 -6.39 -3.43 10.37
C SER A 75 -6.03 -2.62 11.62
N LYS A 76 -6.81 -2.77 12.70
CA LYS A 76 -6.81 -1.85 13.86
C LYS A 76 -6.98 -0.41 13.39
N VAL A 77 -8.08 -0.20 12.67
CA VAL A 77 -8.41 1.03 11.97
C VAL A 77 -9.03 2.03 12.94
N THR A 78 -8.64 3.29 12.82
CA THR A 78 -9.16 4.43 13.58
C THR A 78 -9.34 5.65 12.66
N ASP A 79 -9.99 6.69 13.14
CA ASP A 79 -10.13 7.96 12.42
C ASP A 79 -8.79 8.68 12.27
N ASP A 80 -8.58 9.32 11.12
CA ASP A 80 -7.34 10.03 10.80
C ASP A 80 -7.36 11.53 11.17
N THR A 81 -8.40 11.99 11.86
CA THR A 81 -8.62 13.41 12.20
C THR A 81 -7.84 13.89 13.42
N ASN A 82 -7.58 13.02 14.39
CA ASN A 82 -6.96 13.37 15.68
C ASN A 82 -5.67 12.57 15.93
N LEU A 83 -4.81 12.47 14.90
CA LEU A 83 -3.51 11.82 15.07
C LEU A 83 -2.57 12.77 15.83
N GLN A 84 -1.99 12.25 16.92
CA GLN A 84 -0.99 12.94 17.73
C GLN A 84 0.20 13.36 16.84
N LEU A 85 0.66 14.60 17.00
CA LEU A 85 1.89 15.06 16.36
C LEU A 85 3.09 14.37 17.02
N SER A 86 4.02 13.90 16.19
CA SER A 86 5.28 13.34 16.68
C SER A 86 6.35 14.43 16.78
N LEU A 87 6.91 14.62 17.97
CA LEU A 87 8.06 15.50 18.19
C LEU A 87 9.33 14.98 17.48
N PHE A 88 9.41 13.66 17.29
CA PHE A 88 10.57 13.00 16.68
C PHE A 88 10.41 12.78 15.17
N GLU A 89 9.18 12.89 14.65
CA GLU A 89 8.89 12.75 13.22
C GLU A 89 8.15 13.99 12.67
N PRO A 90 8.77 15.18 12.66
CA PRO A 90 8.10 16.45 12.31
C PRO A 90 7.60 16.52 10.86
N ARG A 91 8.03 15.60 9.99
CA ARG A 91 7.57 15.51 8.59
C ARG A 91 6.38 14.58 8.39
N ARG A 92 5.96 13.84 9.42
CA ARG A 92 4.94 12.80 9.31
C ARG A 92 3.59 13.35 8.87
N ASP A 93 3.17 14.49 9.41
CA ASP A 93 1.94 15.16 8.98
C ASP A 93 2.00 15.63 7.54
N LYS A 94 3.14 16.22 7.13
CA LYS A 94 3.36 16.62 5.73
C LYS A 94 3.30 15.44 4.77
N GLN A 95 3.84 14.28 5.17
CA GLN A 95 3.76 13.05 4.38
C GLN A 95 2.33 12.51 4.29
N ARG A 96 1.55 12.63 5.37
CA ARG A 96 0.12 12.29 5.36
C ARG A 96 -0.65 13.20 4.40
N GLU A 97 -0.46 14.51 4.53
CA GLU A 97 -1.10 15.51 3.68
C GLU A 97 -0.75 15.33 2.20
N LEU A 98 0.52 15.03 1.90
CA LEU A 98 0.96 14.69 0.55
C LEU A 98 0.13 13.55 -0.07
N GLY A 99 -0.23 12.53 0.73
CA GLY A 99 -1.11 11.46 0.28
C GLY A 99 -2.48 11.94 -0.17
N TYR A 100 -3.11 12.85 0.58
CA TYR A 100 -4.39 13.45 0.18
C TYR A 100 -4.26 14.34 -1.04
N VAL A 101 -3.17 15.10 -1.16
CA VAL A 101 -2.91 15.95 -2.34
C VAL A 101 -2.79 15.09 -3.59
N VAL A 102 -2.02 14.01 -3.53
CA VAL A 102 -1.88 13.03 -4.62
C VAL A 102 -3.24 12.41 -4.98
N ASP A 103 -4.04 12.03 -3.98
CA ASP A 103 -5.37 11.48 -4.22
C ASP A 103 -6.30 12.49 -4.89
N LYS A 104 -6.33 13.75 -4.44
CA LYS A 104 -7.11 14.83 -5.06
C LYS A 104 -6.74 15.05 -6.54
N ILE A 105 -5.45 15.00 -6.86
CA ILE A 105 -4.98 15.10 -8.26
C ILE A 105 -5.52 13.92 -9.08
N ARG A 106 -5.43 12.69 -8.55
CA ARG A 106 -5.93 11.49 -9.25
C ARG A 106 -7.45 11.45 -9.39
N ASP A 107 -8.18 11.97 -8.41
CA ASP A 107 -9.63 12.06 -8.45
C ASP A 107 -10.10 13.05 -9.53
N ARG A 108 -9.35 14.15 -9.72
CA ARG A 108 -9.68 15.19 -10.72
C ARG A 108 -9.21 14.83 -12.13
N PHE A 109 -8.01 14.29 -12.28
CA PHE A 109 -7.34 14.12 -13.58
C PHE A 109 -7.19 12.66 -14.01
N GLY A 110 -7.70 11.72 -13.20
CA GLY A 110 -7.63 10.29 -13.47
C GLY A 110 -6.49 9.58 -12.73
N SER A 111 -6.64 8.26 -12.58
CA SER A 111 -5.74 7.42 -11.76
C SER A 111 -4.28 7.41 -12.23
N ALA A 112 -4.02 7.72 -13.50
CA ALA A 112 -2.68 7.81 -14.09
C ALA A 112 -2.09 9.23 -14.11
N ALA A 113 -2.79 10.25 -13.56
CA ALA A 113 -2.34 11.65 -13.61
C ALA A 113 -1.01 11.88 -12.88
N ILE A 114 -0.77 11.16 -11.79
CA ILE A 114 0.51 11.14 -11.10
C ILE A 114 0.82 9.73 -10.60
N LEU A 115 1.97 9.21 -11.03
CA LEU A 115 2.45 7.87 -10.67
C LEU A 115 3.88 7.96 -10.14
N ARG A 116 4.27 6.96 -9.35
CA ARG A 116 5.67 6.79 -8.95
C ARG A 116 6.52 6.50 -10.18
N ALA A 117 7.77 6.97 -10.20
CA ALA A 117 8.70 6.73 -11.32
C ALA A 117 8.81 5.23 -11.70
N VAL A 118 8.83 4.33 -10.71
CA VAL A 118 8.88 2.88 -10.91
C VAL A 118 7.71 2.34 -11.75
N SER A 119 6.57 3.03 -11.78
CA SER A 119 5.40 2.65 -12.59
C SER A 119 5.61 2.83 -14.10
N TYR A 120 6.63 3.58 -14.51
CA TYR A 120 6.99 3.82 -15.92
C TYR A 120 8.10 2.90 -16.42
N THR A 121 8.59 1.98 -15.58
CA THR A 121 9.51 0.92 -16.01
C THR A 121 8.75 -0.21 -16.71
N GLU A 122 9.45 -1.08 -17.45
CA GLU A 122 8.84 -2.22 -18.14
C GLU A 122 8.12 -3.19 -17.16
N ALA A 123 8.67 -3.36 -15.95
CA ALA A 123 8.05 -4.15 -14.89
C ALA A 123 6.85 -3.46 -14.22
N GLY A 124 6.64 -2.17 -14.49
CA GLY A 124 5.58 -1.35 -13.91
C GLY A 124 4.21 -1.71 -14.48
N THR A 125 3.26 -2.08 -13.61
CA THR A 125 1.91 -2.47 -14.04
C THR A 125 0.87 -1.35 -13.91
N ALA A 126 1.17 -0.26 -13.21
CA ALA A 126 0.17 0.75 -12.83
C ALA A 126 -0.46 1.44 -14.05
N LEU A 127 0.34 1.79 -15.06
CA LEU A 127 -0.16 2.43 -16.29
C LEU A 127 -1.04 1.50 -17.13
N LYS A 128 -0.70 0.21 -17.20
CA LYS A 128 -1.55 -0.79 -17.87
C LYS A 128 -2.87 -0.96 -17.11
N ARG A 129 -2.80 -1.04 -15.78
CA ARG A 129 -3.97 -1.23 -14.91
C ARG A 129 -4.89 -0.03 -14.87
N SER A 130 -4.41 1.20 -15.09
CA SER A 130 -5.27 2.38 -15.12
C SER A 130 -6.25 2.40 -16.30
N LYS A 131 -6.01 1.57 -17.33
CA LYS A 131 -6.90 1.38 -18.48
C LYS A 131 -7.86 0.18 -18.33
N LEU A 132 -7.85 -0.49 -17.17
CA LEU A 132 -8.66 -1.67 -16.90
C LEU A 132 -9.76 -1.35 -15.89
N VAL A 133 -10.95 -1.91 -16.09
CA VAL A 133 -12.05 -1.93 -15.11
C VAL A 133 -12.17 -3.35 -14.57
N GLY A 134 -11.95 -3.54 -13.26
CA GLY A 134 -12.02 -4.87 -12.63
C GLY A 134 -11.00 -5.90 -13.13
N GLY A 135 -10.00 -5.49 -13.93
CA GLY A 135 -9.05 -6.40 -14.59
C GLY A 135 -9.37 -6.69 -16.05
N HIS A 136 -10.51 -6.22 -16.57
CA HIS A 136 -10.91 -6.30 -17.96
C HIS A 136 -10.64 -4.95 -18.66
N LYS A 137 -10.47 -4.95 -19.99
CA LYS A 137 -10.33 -3.69 -20.74
C LYS A 137 -11.61 -2.87 -20.57
N ALA A 138 -11.42 -1.58 -20.25
CA ALA A 138 -12.49 -0.59 -20.21
C ALA A 138 -13.11 -0.39 -21.60
#